data_AF-H1W092-F1
#
_entry.id   AF-H1W092-F1
#
_cell.length_a   1.000
_cell.length_b   1.000
_cell.length_c   1.000
_cell.angle_alpha   90.00
_cell.angle_beta   90.00
_cell.angle_gamma   90.00
#
_symmetry.space_group_name_H-M   'P 1'
#
loop_
_entity.id
_entity.type
_entity.pdbx_description
1 polymer ?
#
loop_
_entity_poly.entity_id
_entity_poly.type
_entity_poly.pdbx_seq_one_letter_code
_entity_poly.pdbx_strand_id
1 'polypeptide(L)' 'MTNNDASKANGANGDAAKNSFAVKAGLAQMLKGGVIMDVTDAAQARIAEEAGACAVMALERVPADIRKDGGGALT' A
#
# COMPACT_ATOMS: atom_id res chain seq x y z
N MET A 1 3.34 -12.91 -48.39
CA MET A 1 2.42 -14.05 -48.15
C MET A 1 3.30 -15.14 -47.53
N THR A 2 3.29 -15.43 -46.23
CA THR A 2 2.20 -15.53 -45.26
C THR A 2 2.87 -15.58 -43.89
N ASN A 3 2.52 -14.70 -42.94
CA ASN A 3 2.82 -14.96 -41.54
C ASN A 3 1.53 -15.44 -40.89
N ASN A 4 1.62 -16.72 -40.52
CA ASN A 4 0.57 -17.60 -40.08
C ASN A 4 -0.02 -17.17 -38.74
N ASP A 5 -1.30 -17.47 -38.64
CA ASP A 5 -2.28 -17.11 -37.64
C ASP A 5 -2.12 -17.90 -36.34
N ALA A 6 -2.75 -17.35 -35.30
CA ALA A 6 -3.37 -18.05 -34.18
C ALA A 6 -2.53 -19.01 -33.32
N SER A 7 -2.31 -18.59 -32.06
CA SER A 7 -2.91 -19.35 -30.96
C SER A 7 -3.07 -18.52 -29.70
N LYS A 8 -4.34 -18.28 -29.39
CA LYS A 8 -4.89 -17.94 -28.08
C LYS A 8 -4.46 -19.02 -27.08
N ALA A 9 -3.75 -18.65 -26.02
CA ALA A 9 -3.56 -19.53 -24.86
C ALA A 9 -3.92 -18.77 -23.59
N ASN A 10 -5.13 -19.06 -23.11
CA ASN A 10 -5.67 -18.65 -21.84
C ASN A 10 -5.08 -19.57 -20.75
N GLY A 11 -4.39 -19.01 -19.76
CA GLY A 11 -4.07 -19.65 -18.48
C GLY A 11 -2.82 -20.52 -18.40
N ALA A 12 -1.77 -20.00 -17.73
CA ALA A 12 -0.84 -20.84 -16.96
C ALA A 12 -0.36 -20.07 -15.72
N ASN A 13 -0.69 -20.63 -14.57
CA ASN A 13 -0.53 -20.12 -13.20
C ASN A 13 0.95 -20.07 -12.75
N GLY A 14 1.83 -19.45 -13.54
CA GLY A 14 3.29 -19.36 -13.32
C GLY A 14 3.87 -17.93 -13.38
N ASP A 15 3.11 -16.96 -13.90
CA ASP A 15 3.49 -15.54 -13.99
C ASP A 15 2.85 -14.66 -12.90
N ALA A 16 2.07 -15.24 -11.99
CA ALA A 16 1.42 -14.50 -10.92
C ALA A 16 2.44 -13.82 -9.99
N ALA A 17 3.58 -14.44 -9.71
CA ALA A 17 4.60 -13.87 -8.83
C ALA A 17 5.31 -12.64 -9.43
N LYS A 18 5.68 -12.70 -10.72
CA LYS A 18 6.36 -11.60 -11.42
C LYS A 18 5.39 -10.43 -11.69
N ASN A 19 4.16 -10.74 -12.11
CA ASN A 19 3.14 -9.73 -12.35
C ASN A 19 2.66 -9.10 -11.02
N SER A 20 2.53 -9.89 -9.94
CA SER A 20 2.18 -9.38 -8.61
C SER A 20 3.25 -8.44 -8.05
N PHE A 21 4.54 -8.72 -8.27
CA PHE A 21 5.60 -7.83 -7.81
C PHE A 21 5.55 -6.47 -8.52
N ALA A 22 5.43 -6.46 -9.84
CA ALA A 22 5.34 -5.22 -10.62
C ALA A 22 4.13 -4.37 -10.18
N VAL A 23 2.98 -4.98 -9.92
CA VAL A 23 1.78 -4.29 -9.43
C VAL A 23 1.99 -3.73 -8.01
N LYS A 24 2.57 -4.52 -7.08
CA LYS A 24 2.87 -4.07 -5.71
C LYS A 24 3.88 -2.93 -5.68
N ALA A 25 4.94 -3.03 -6.49
CA ALA A 25 5.94 -2.00 -6.63
C ALA A 25 5.36 -0.73 -7.28
N GLY A 26 4.52 -0.88 -8.31
CA GLY A 26 3.81 0.23 -8.93
C GLY A 26 2.91 0.98 -7.95
N LEU A 27 2.14 0.26 -7.13
CA LEU A 27 1.31 0.87 -6.09
C LEU A 27 2.15 1.65 -5.06
N ALA A 28 3.25 1.08 -4.59
CA ALA A 28 4.16 1.78 -3.68
C ALA A 28 4.77 3.03 -4.32
N GLN A 29 5.05 3.00 -5.62
CA GLN A 29 5.59 4.13 -6.37
C GLN A 29 4.57 5.24 -6.60
N MET A 30 3.27 4.93 -6.67
CA MET A 30 2.19 5.92 -6.74
C MET A 30 2.06 6.74 -5.45
N LEU A 31 2.46 6.19 -4.31
CA LEU A 31 2.49 6.90 -3.01
C LEU A 31 3.75 7.76 -2.84
N LYS A 32 4.68 7.76 -3.81
CA LYS A 32 5.94 8.50 -3.71
C LYS A 32 5.67 10.00 -3.72
N GLY A 33 6.15 10.69 -2.68
CA GLY A 33 5.96 12.14 -2.52
C GLY A 33 4.66 12.52 -1.80
N GLY A 34 3.80 11.54 -1.46
CA GLY A 34 2.65 11.74 -0.59
C GLY A 34 2.99 11.54 0.88
N VAL A 35 2.09 11.98 1.76
CA VAL A 35 2.16 11.73 3.20
C VAL A 35 1.21 10.58 3.55
N ILE A 36 1.67 9.66 4.41
CA ILE A 36 0.84 8.62 5.03
C ILE A 36 0.66 9.00 6.50
N MET A 37 -0.58 9.13 6.97
CA MET A 37 -0.89 9.61 8.32
C MET A 37 -1.44 8.50 9.21
N ASP A 38 -0.90 8.37 10.43
CA ASP A 38 -1.41 7.46 11.45
C ASP A 38 -2.73 7.98 12.02
N VAL A 39 -3.75 7.12 12.09
CA VAL A 39 -5.10 7.46 12.58
C VAL A 39 -5.63 6.37 13.50
N THR A 40 -6.37 6.77 14.53
CA THR A 40 -6.99 5.84 15.51
C THR A 40 -8.51 5.79 15.41
N ASP A 41 -9.13 6.74 14.72
CA ASP A 41 -10.58 6.83 14.56
C ASP A 41 -10.98 7.41 13.20
N ALA A 42 -12.28 7.33 12.89
CA ALA A 42 -12.83 7.79 11.62
C ALA A 42 -12.79 9.32 11.45
N ALA A 43 -12.75 10.08 12.54
CA ALA A 43 -12.69 11.54 12.46
C ALA A 43 -11.28 11.99 12.04
N GLN A 44 -10.24 11.37 12.62
CA GLN A 44 -8.85 11.60 12.23
C GLN A 44 -8.60 11.21 10.76
N ALA A 45 -9.21 10.12 10.28
CA ALA A 45 -9.12 9.73 8.88
C ALA A 45 -9.64 10.82 7.92
N ARG A 46 -10.78 11.45 8.26
CA ARG A 46 -11.34 12.56 7.46
C ARG A 46 -10.44 13.80 7.48
N ILE A 47 -9.90 14.15 8.64
CA ILE A 47 -8.97 15.29 8.77
C ILE A 47 -7.69 15.03 7.97
N ALA A 48 -7.17 13.80 7.98
CA ALA A 48 -6.00 13.42 7.20
C ALA A 48 -6.24 13.54 5.68
N GLU A 49 -7.41 13.11 5.20
CA GLU A 49 -7.82 13.28 3.81
C GLU A 49 -7.90 14.77 3.42
N GLU A 50 -8.56 15.59 4.25
CA GLU A 50 -8.68 17.04 4.03
C GLU A 50 -7.31 17.76 4.06
N ALA A 51 -6.37 17.28 4.88
CA ALA A 51 -5.01 17.80 4.95
C ALA A 51 -4.14 17.39 3.75
N GLY A 52 -4.65 16.54 2.84
CA GLY A 52 -3.93 16.07 1.65
C GLY A 52 -3.07 14.82 1.88
N ALA A 53 -3.37 14.00 2.89
CA ALA A 53 -2.73 12.70 3.04
C ALA A 53 -3.06 11.80 1.83
N CYS A 54 -2.04 11.18 1.26
CA CYS A 54 -2.20 10.26 0.13
C CYS A 54 -2.75 8.90 0.58
N ALA A 55 -2.47 8.51 1.83
CA ALA A 55 -3.04 7.34 2.48
C ALA A 55 -3.11 7.53 4.00
N VAL A 56 -3.87 6.67 4.68
CA VAL A 56 -3.95 6.61 6.15
C VAL A 56 -3.53 5.23 6.65
N MET A 57 -2.90 5.19 7.82
CA MET A 57 -2.53 3.97 8.54
C MET A 57 -3.38 3.87 9.81
N ALA A 58 -4.29 2.89 9.87
CA ALA A 58 -5.14 2.68 11.03
C ALA A 58 -4.39 1.93 12.14
N LEU A 59 -4.33 2.51 13.33
CA LEU A 59 -3.65 1.96 14.51
C LEU A 59 -4.60 1.94 15.71
N GLU A 60 -4.37 1.02 16.65
CA GLU A 60 -5.07 1.02 17.94
C GLU A 60 -4.60 2.13 18.87
N ARG A 61 -3.32 2.49 18.78
CA ARG A 61 -2.67 3.58 19.53
C ARG A 61 -1.62 4.25 18.65
N VAL A 62 -1.50 5.57 18.75
CA VAL A 62 -0.48 6.32 18.00
C VAL A 62 0.92 6.05 18.57
N PRO A 63 1.99 6.12 17.74
CA PRO A 63 3.36 5.85 18.19
C PRO A 63 3.83 6.73 19.36
N ALA A 64 3.26 7.94 19.48
CA ALA A 64 3.56 8.84 20.60
C ALA A 64 3.10 8.30 21.94
N ASP A 65 1.95 7.62 21.99
CA ASP A 65 1.40 7.08 23.22
C ASP A 65 2.08 5.75 23.59
N ILE A 66 2.41 4.92 22.60
CA ILE A 66 3.27 3.73 22.80
C ILE A 66 4.60 4.10 23.45
N ARG A 67 5.20 5.25 23.08
CA ARG A 67 6.46 5.74 23.69
C ARG A 67 6.29 6.23 25.13
N LYS A 68 5.14 6.78 25.50
CA LYS A 68 4.86 7.26 26.88
C LYS A 68 4.64 6.11 27.85
N ASP A 69 4.06 5.01 27.37
CA ASP A 69 3.73 3.82 28.16
C ASP A 69 4.93 2.90 28.42
N GLY A 70 6.15 3.30 28.01
CA GLY A 70 7.38 2.65 28.47
C GLY A 70 7.74 1.32 27.79
N GLY A 71 7.21 0.99 26.60
CA GLY A 71 7.69 -0.22 25.92
C GLY A 71 7.02 -0.54 24.60
N GLY A 72 7.84 -0.63 23.55
CA GLY A 72 7.42 -1.22 22.27
C GLY A 72 8.34 -0.92 21.08
N ALA A 73 9.67 -0.90 21.25
CA ALA A 73 10.63 -1.03 20.14
C ALA A 73 12.12 -1.10 20.59
N LEU A 74 12.48 -0.76 21.82
CA LEU A 74 13.89 -0.76 22.25
C LEU A 74 14.06 -1.28 23.68
N THR A 75 14.23 -2.59 23.82
CA THR A 75 15.01 -3.30 24.86
C THR A 75 15.24 -4.72 24.38
#